data_AF-A0AA41ARR9-F1
#
_entry.id   AF-A0AA41ARR9-F1
#
_cell.length_a   1.000
_cell.length_b   1.000
_cell.length_c   1.000
_cell.angle_alpha   90.00
_cell.angle_beta   90.00
_cell.angle_gamma   90.00
#
_symmetry.space_group_name_H-M   'P 1'
#
loop_
_entity.id
_entity.type
_entity.pdbx_description
1 polymer ?
#
loop_
_entity_poly.entity_id
_entity_poly.type
_entity_poly.pdbx_seq_one_letter_code
_entity_poly.pdbx_strand_id
1 'polypeptide(L)' 'MGRMKDIAIDITSFEAGELDPAETLELFGLLVKSGMAWTLQGSYGRTANELIHAGYLTREGAVTEFADSMLEELAAA' A
#
# COMPACT_ATOMS: atom_id res chain seq x y z
N MET A 1 19.62 6.07 0.25
CA MET A 1 19.81 4.86 1.08
C MET A 1 18.43 4.25 1.24
N GLY A 2 18.04 3.33 0.36
CA GLY A 2 16.70 2.74 0.42
C GLY A 2 16.58 2.00 1.74
N ARG A 3 15.65 2.44 2.61
CA ARG A 3 15.28 1.72 3.84
C ARG A 3 15.08 0.27 3.42
N MET A 4 15.86 -0.67 3.93
CA MET A 4 15.51 -2.08 3.81
C MET A 4 14.17 -2.19 4.53
N LYS A 5 13.08 -2.27 3.76
CA LYS A 5 11.71 -2.11 4.26
C LYS A 5 11.38 -3.32 5.11
N ASP A 6 11.32 -3.13 6.42
CA ASP A 6 10.89 -4.16 7.34
C ASP A 6 9.36 -4.13 7.35
N ILE A 7 8.77 -5.13 6.71
CA ILE A 7 7.32 -5.22 6.57
C ILE A 7 6.59 -5.23 7.93
N ALA A 8 7.25 -5.69 9.00
CA ALA A 8 6.66 -5.67 10.33
C ALA A 8 6.58 -4.24 10.91
N ILE A 9 7.58 -3.40 10.61
CA ILE A 9 7.56 -1.99 10.99
C ILE A 9 6.48 -1.26 10.21
N ASP A 10 6.42 -1.44 8.89
CA ASP A 10 5.43 -0.77 8.04
C ASP A 10 3.99 -1.19 8.42
N ILE A 11 3.76 -2.47 8.75
CA ILE A 11 2.48 -2.95 9.29
C ILE A 11 2.12 -2.22 10.60
N THR A 12 3.07 -2.11 11.53
CA THR A 12 2.84 -1.44 12.82
C THR A 12 2.50 0.04 12.61
N SER A 13 3.24 0.72 11.73
CA SER A 13 2.99 2.13 11.39
C SER A 13 1.66 2.32 10.66
N PHE A 14 1.24 1.37 9.81
CA PHE A 14 -0.08 1.40 9.19
C PHE A 14 -1.20 1.31 10.24
N GLU A 15 -1.09 0.38 11.19
CA GLU A 15 -2.06 0.22 12.28
C GLU A 15 -2.10 1.45 13.20
N ALA A 16 -0.97 2.13 13.37
CA ALA A 16 -0.88 3.39 14.11
C ALA A 16 -1.38 4.62 13.31
N GLY A 17 -1.67 4.47 12.01
CA GLY A 17 -2.09 5.57 11.14
C GLY A 17 -0.96 6.55 10.79
N GLU A 18 0.29 6.07 10.84
CA GLU A 18 1.50 6.88 10.65
C GLU A 18 2.02 6.86 9.20
N LEU A 19 1.58 5.91 8.38
CA LEU A 19 1.99 5.86 6.98
C LEU A 19 1.30 6.96 6.16
N ASP A 20 2.08 7.61 5.30
CA ASP A 20 1.52 8.48 4.28
C ASP A 20 0.88 7.64 3.13
N PRO A 21 0.17 8.29 2.18
CA PRO A 21 -0.47 7.58 1.08
C PRO A 21 0.50 6.78 0.18
N ALA A 22 1.72 7.29 -0.06
CA ALA A 22 2.71 6.60 -0.86
C ALA A 22 3.22 5.36 -0.12
N GLU A 23 3.60 5.50 1.15
CA GLU A 23 4.04 4.39 2.00
C GLU A 23 2.94 3.33 2.18
N THR A 24 1.68 3.77 2.28
CA THR A 24 0.52 2.87 2.31
C THR A 24 0.41 2.04 1.02
N LEU A 25 0.49 2.67 -0.15
CA LEU A 25 0.42 1.97 -1.44
C LEU A 25 1.59 1.02 -1.63
N GLU A 26 2.79 1.40 -1.19
CA GLU A 26 3.96 0.53 -1.22
C GLU A 26 3.79 -0.71 -0.33
N LEU A 27 3.34 -0.53 0.92
CA LEU A 27 3.04 -1.62 1.85
C LEU A 27 2.02 -2.58 1.24
N PHE A 28 0.88 -2.06 0.79
CA PHE A 28 -0.18 -2.90 0.24
C PHE A 28 0.22 -3.57 -1.08
N GLY A 29 1.04 -2.92 -1.91
CA GLY A 29 1.64 -3.54 -3.08
C GLY A 29 2.51 -4.75 -2.73
N LEU A 30 3.34 -4.63 -1.68
CA LEU A 30 4.16 -5.74 -1.15
C LEU A 30 3.29 -6.87 -0.56
N LEU A 31 2.26 -6.52 0.20
CA LEU A 31 1.33 -7.50 0.79
C LEU A 31 0.54 -8.27 -0.27
N VAL A 32 0.14 -7.61 -1.36
CA VAL A 32 -0.53 -8.27 -2.49
C VAL A 32 0.45 -9.17 -3.25
N LYS A 33 1.65 -8.68 -3.58
CA LYS A 33 2.70 -9.45 -4.28
C LYS A 33 3.09 -10.74 -3.55
N SER A 34 3.21 -10.66 -2.23
CA SER A 34 3.54 -11.80 -1.37
C SER A 34 2.35 -12.70 -1.04
N GLY A 35 1.13 -12.27 -1.33
CA GLY A 35 -0.12 -12.92 -0.93
C GLY A 35 -0.50 -12.70 0.54
N MET A 36 0.33 -12.01 1.34
CA MET A 36 0.07 -11.75 2.75
C MET A 36 -1.19 -10.91 3.01
N ALA A 37 -1.58 -10.04 2.07
CA ALA A 37 -2.83 -9.27 2.16
C ALA A 37 -4.07 -10.17 2.35
N TRP A 38 -4.02 -11.42 1.86
CA TRP A 38 -5.13 -12.37 1.87
C TRP A 38 -5.07 -13.38 3.02
N THR A 39 -3.96 -13.40 3.76
CA THR A 39 -3.74 -14.31 4.89
C THR A 39 -3.74 -13.57 6.23
N LEU A 40 -3.30 -12.30 6.23
CA LEU A 40 -3.36 -11.44 7.41
C LEU A 40 -4.82 -11.14 7.77
N GLN A 41 -5.13 -11.29 9.06
CA GLN A 41 -6.46 -11.05 9.61
C GLN A 41 -6.73 -9.56 9.80
N GLY A 42 -7.99 -9.18 9.99
CA GLY A 42 -8.38 -7.78 10.22
C GLY A 42 -8.84 -7.07 8.95
N SER A 43 -8.25 -5.92 8.62
CA SER A 43 -8.63 -5.08 7.47
C SER A 43 -7.78 -5.28 6.22
N TYR A 44 -6.60 -5.90 6.29
CA TYR A 44 -5.65 -5.96 5.18
C TYR A 44 -6.25 -6.44 3.86
N GLY A 45 -6.99 -7.55 3.86
CA GLY A 45 -7.62 -8.05 2.65
C GLY A 45 -8.69 -7.10 2.09
N ARG A 46 -9.47 -6.43 2.95
CA ARG A 46 -10.49 -5.46 2.48
C ARG A 46 -9.83 -4.22 1.91
N THR A 47 -8.84 -3.67 2.61
CA THR A 47 -8.08 -2.50 2.16
C THR A 47 -7.34 -2.77 0.85
N ALA A 48 -6.67 -3.93 0.72
CA ALA A 48 -6.04 -4.32 -0.53
C ALA A 48 -7.06 -4.39 -1.69
N ASN A 49 -8.24 -4.96 -1.43
CA ASN A 49 -9.30 -5.07 -2.43
C ASN A 49 -9.87 -3.70 -2.84
N GLU A 50 -10.07 -2.80 -1.88
CA GLU A 50 -10.52 -1.43 -2.11
C GLU A 50 -9.50 -0.64 -2.94
N LEU A 51 -8.20 -0.74 -2.62
CA LEU A 51 -7.14 -0.09 -3.39
C LEU A 51 -7.06 -0.61 -4.83
N ILE A 52 -7.28 -1.91 -5.04
CA ILE A 52 -7.35 -2.50 -6.38
C ILE A 52 -8.59 -2.02 -7.13
N HIS A 53 -9.75 -2.01 -6.48
CA HIS A 53 -11.01 -1.58 -7.10
C HIS A 53 -11.03 -0.09 -7.43
N ALA A 54 -10.42 0.74 -6.60
CA ALA A 54 -10.25 2.16 -6.84
C ALA A 54 -9.20 2.47 -7.93
N GLY A 55 -8.46 1.44 -8.38
CA GLY A 55 -7.46 1.58 -9.44
C GLY A 55 -6.12 2.13 -8.95
N TYR A 56 -5.85 2.14 -7.64
CA TYR A 56 -4.55 2.56 -7.11
C TYR A 56 -3.50 1.44 -7.17
N LEU A 57 -3.95 0.19 -7.08
CA LEU A 57 -3.11 -1.00 -7.23
C LEU A 57 -3.64 -1.90 -8.35
N THR A 58 -2.73 -2.59 -9.01
CA THR A 58 -3.05 -3.75 -9.85
C THR A 58 -3.30 -4.99 -8.99
N ARG A 59 -3.92 -6.02 -9.57
CA ARG A 59 -4.11 -7.32 -8.89
C ARG A 59 -2.78 -8.02 -8.58
N GLU A 60 -1.72 -7.63 -9.27
CA GLU A 60 -0.36 -8.12 -9.09
C GLU A 60 0.42 -7.27 -8.05
N GLY A 61 -0.21 -6.27 -7.42
CA GLY A 61 0.40 -5.44 -6.37
C GLY A 61 1.40 -4.40 -6.89
N ALA A 62 1.33 -4.03 -8.16
CA ALA A 62 2.00 -2.85 -8.70
C ALA A 62 1.14 -1.59 -8.52
N VAL A 63 1.76 -0.48 -8.16
CA VAL A 63 1.16 0.86 -8.15
C VAL A 63 0.84 1.25 -9.59
N THR A 64 -0.32 1.86 -9.81
CA THR A 64 -0.77 2.27 -11.15
C THR A 64 -0.28 3.67 -11.49
N GLU A 65 -0.20 3.99 -12.78
CA GLU A 65 0.10 5.35 -13.24
C GLU A 65 -0.92 6.37 -12.71
N PHE A 66 -2.18 5.95 -12.53
CA PHE A 66 -3.20 6.77 -11.89
C PHE A 66 -2.83 7.14 -10.46
N ALA A 67 -2.41 6.15 -9.66
CA ALA A 67 -1.97 6.40 -8.28
C ALA A 67 -0.75 7.32 -8.24
N ASP A 68 0.25 7.08 -9.08
CA ASP A 68 1.45 7.92 -9.14
C ASP A 68 1.09 9.38 -9.45
N SER A 69 0.21 9.62 -10.43
CA SER A 69 -0.25 10.97 -10.75
C SER A 69 -0.99 11.65 -9.59
N MET A 70 -1.80 10.90 -8.83
CA MET A 70 -2.51 11.43 -7.67
C MET A 70 -1.55 11.75 -6.52
N LEU A 71 -0.52 10.92 -6.30
CA LEU A 71 0.51 11.16 -5.28
C LEU A 71 1.33 12.40 -5.60
N GLU A 72 1.68 12.60 -6.88
CA GLU A 72 2.38 13.80 -7.33
C GLU A 72 1.55 15.07 -7.09
N GLU A 73 0.25 15.04 -7.41
CA GLU A 73 -0.67 16.15 -7.15
C GLU A 73 -0.77 16.46 -5.65
N LEU A 74 -0.87 15.42 -4.81
CA LEU A 74 -0.92 15.58 -3.36
C LEU A 74 0.38 16.15 -2.79
N ALA A 75 1.53 15.72 -3.29
CA ALA A 75 2.84 16.21 -2.86
C ALA A 75 3.11 17.66 -3.30
N ALA A 76 2.40 18.15 -4.32
CA ALA A 76 2.50 19.51 -4.83
C ALA A 76 1.55 20.51 -4.13
N ALA A 77 0.64 20.04 -3.27
CA ALA A 77 -0.37 20.82 -2.55
C ALA A 77 0.08 21.20 -1.13
#